data_AF-A0A964X9U6-F1
#
_entry.id   AF-A0A964X9U6-F1
#
_cell.length_a   1.000
_cell.length_b   1.000
_cell.length_c   1.000
_cell.angle_alpha   90.00
_cell.angle_beta   90.00
_cell.angle_gamma   90.00
#
_symmetry.space_group_name_H-M   'P 1'
#
loop_
_entity.id
_entity.type
_entity.pdbx_description
1 polymer ?
#
loop_
_entity_poly.entity_id
_entity_poly.type
_entity_poly.pdbx_seq_one_letter_code
_entity_poly.pdbx_strand_id
1 'polypeptide(L)'
;KNIANPVNYSFIFVLAMALGAFLSSYLRKGVQGAERSIPALWQANFGDSVGKRFAVAFLGGFIVIFAARMAGGCTSGHMMSGMSQTAISGFLFAAGAFATAVPTALWLYKTEE
;
A
#
# COMPACT_ATOMS: atom_id res chain seq x y z
N LYS A 1 -3.16 -24.83 9.84
CA LYS A 1 -1.78 -25.12 10.29
C LYS A 1 -1.07 -23.89 10.87
N ASN A 2 -1.08 -22.72 10.21
CA ASN A 2 -0.49 -21.48 10.75
C ASN A 2 -1.15 -20.88 12.01
N ILE A 3 -2.40 -21.28 12.32
CA ILE A 3 -3.13 -20.80 13.53
C ILE A 3 -2.68 -21.56 14.80
N ALA A 4 -2.11 -22.76 14.64
CA ALA A 4 -1.66 -23.59 15.77
C ALA A 4 -0.28 -23.18 16.31
N ASN A 5 0.50 -22.43 15.53
CA ASN A 5 1.76 -21.83 15.95
C ASN A 5 1.74 -20.34 15.59
N PRO A 6 1.39 -19.45 16.55
CA PRO A 6 1.26 -18.01 16.29
C PRO A 6 2.59 -17.38 15.87
N VAL A 7 3.72 -17.99 16.28
CA VAL A 7 5.08 -17.61 15.88
C VAL A 7 5.43 -18.25 14.54
N ASN A 8 4.70 -17.88 13.49
CA ASN A 8 5.02 -18.27 12.12
C ASN A 8 5.84 -17.17 11.44
N TYR A 9 6.54 -17.54 10.36
CA TYR A 9 7.37 -16.61 9.59
C TYR A 9 6.61 -15.36 9.16
N SER A 10 5.37 -15.52 8.66
CA SER A 10 4.55 -14.39 8.20
C SER A 10 4.21 -13.41 9.32
N PHE A 11 3.94 -13.90 10.52
CA PHE A 11 3.63 -13.07 11.68
C PHE A 11 4.85 -12.28 12.14
N ILE A 12 6.01 -12.94 12.27
CA ILE A 12 7.27 -12.27 12.60
C ILE A 12 7.63 -11.24 11.52
N PHE A 13 7.45 -11.58 10.24
CA PHE A 13 7.75 -10.71 9.12
C PHE A 13 6.91 -9.42 9.15
N VAL A 14 5.59 -9.53 9.38
CA VAL A 14 4.71 -8.35 9.50
C VAL A 14 5.09 -7.49 10.69
N LEU A 15 5.42 -8.10 11.83
CA LEU A 15 5.83 -7.39 13.04
C LEU A 15 7.16 -6.66 12.82
N ALA A 16 8.12 -7.32 12.17
CA ALA A 16 9.40 -6.72 11.80
C ALA A 16 9.26 -5.56 10.81
N MET A 17 8.35 -5.65 9.82
CA MET A 17 8.05 -4.53 8.92
C MET A 17 7.49 -3.32 9.68
N ALA A 18 6.55 -3.54 10.60
CA ALA A 18 5.98 -2.47 11.41
C ALA A 18 7.04 -1.78 12.30
N LEU A 19 7.87 -2.57 12.98
CA LEU A 19 8.96 -2.06 13.81
C LEU A 19 10.03 -1.34 12.98
N GLY A 20 10.41 -1.89 11.83
CA GLY A 20 11.39 -1.29 10.92
C GLY A 20 10.92 0.05 10.37
N ALA A 21 9.64 0.14 9.97
CA ALA A 21 9.03 1.39 9.52
C ALA A 21 8.99 2.43 10.65
N PHE A 22 8.63 2.01 11.87
CA PHE A 22 8.61 2.89 13.04
C PHE A 22 10.01 3.42 13.38
N LEU A 23 11.01 2.54 13.45
CA LEU A 23 12.38 2.92 13.77
C LEU A 23 12.98 3.83 12.69
N SER A 24 12.74 3.53 11.42
CA SER A 24 13.17 4.38 10.30
C SER A 24 12.56 5.77 10.38
N SER A 25 11.25 5.86 10.67
CA SER A 25 10.56 7.13 10.85
C SER A 25 11.11 7.91 12.05
N TYR A 26 11.38 7.24 13.18
CA TYR A 26 11.94 7.84 14.38
C TYR A 26 13.35 8.41 14.13
N LEU A 27 14.23 7.64 13.48
CA LEU A 27 15.60 8.07 13.16
C LEU A 27 15.64 9.25 12.18
N ARG A 28 14.69 9.32 11.23
CA ARG A 28 14.56 10.46 10.30
C ARG A 28 13.87 11.70 10.91
N LYS A 29 13.60 11.72 12.22
CA LYS A 29 12.85 12.78 12.92
C LYS A 29 11.39 12.94 12.45
N GLY A 30 10.81 11.88 11.89
CA GLY A 30 9.41 11.80 11.50
C GLY A 30 9.06 12.42 10.14
N VAL A 31 7.76 12.40 9.82
CA VAL A 31 7.14 13.11 8.69
C VAL A 31 6.53 14.40 9.25
N GLN A 32 6.63 15.51 8.52
CA GLN A 32 6.07 16.80 8.92
C GLN A 32 4.58 16.64 9.29
N GLY A 33 4.17 17.21 10.44
CA GLY A 33 2.85 16.96 11.02
C GLY A 33 1.66 17.36 10.14
N ALA A 34 1.84 18.37 9.29
CA ALA A 34 0.82 18.78 8.31
C ALA A 34 0.56 17.67 7.28
N GLU A 35 1.62 17.10 6.72
CA GLU A 35 1.56 16.04 5.70
C GLU A 35 1.17 14.67 6.26
N ARG A 36 1.34 14.48 7.57
CA ARG A 36 0.93 13.27 8.29
C ARG A 36 -0.58 13.05 8.23
N SER A 37 -1.37 14.12 8.37
CA SER A 37 -2.83 14.04 8.48
C SER A 37 -3.54 14.31 7.17
N ILE A 38 -3.04 15.23 6.34
CA ILE A 38 -3.55 15.50 4.99
C ILE A 38 -2.37 15.84 4.08
N PRO A 39 -2.04 15.04 3.05
CA PRO A 39 -1.01 15.39 2.10
C PRO A 39 -1.53 16.53 1.22
N ALA A 40 -0.65 17.42 0.77
CA ALA A 40 -1.02 18.56 -0.09
C ALA A 40 -1.88 18.11 -1.29
N LEU A 41 -1.53 16.97 -1.91
CA LEU A 41 -2.30 16.39 -3.02
C LEU A 41 -3.77 16.07 -2.68
N TRP A 42 -4.05 15.59 -1.46
CA TRP A 42 -5.42 15.32 -1.03
C TRP A 42 -6.17 16.62 -0.74
N GLN A 43 -5.49 17.58 -0.11
CA GLN A 43 -6.08 18.89 0.18
C GLN A 43 -6.51 19.59 -1.11
N ALA A 44 -5.66 19.56 -2.14
CA ALA A 44 -5.91 20.18 -3.44
C ALA A 44 -7.08 19.56 -4.24
N ASN A 45 -7.33 18.25 -4.08
CA ASN A 45 -8.36 17.53 -4.85
C ASN A 45 -9.65 17.26 -4.06
N PHE A 46 -9.55 17.06 -2.75
CA PHE A 46 -10.64 16.57 -1.90
C PHE A 46 -10.87 17.43 -0.64
N GLY A 47 -10.05 18.46 -0.42
CA GLY A 47 -10.16 19.42 0.69
C GLY A 47 -9.60 18.92 2.04
N ASP A 48 -9.82 19.73 3.08
CA ASP A 48 -9.22 19.56 4.43
C ASP A 48 -9.91 18.54 5.35
N SER A 49 -10.74 17.67 4.81
CA SER A 49 -11.49 16.72 5.67
C SER A 49 -10.68 15.47 5.99
N VAL A 50 -10.11 15.45 7.19
CA VAL A 50 -9.40 14.29 7.77
C VAL A 50 -10.29 13.03 7.79
N GLY A 51 -11.55 13.17 8.21
CA GLY A 51 -12.50 12.05 8.29
C GLY A 51 -12.79 11.41 6.93
N LYS A 52 -12.95 12.21 5.88
CA LYS A 52 -13.12 11.70 4.50
C LYS A 52 -11.89 10.93 4.03
N ARG A 53 -10.68 11.44 4.31
CA ARG A 53 -9.43 10.75 3.95
C ARG A 53 -9.34 9.36 4.60
N PHE A 54 -9.57 9.27 5.91
CA PHE A 54 -9.50 7.99 6.60
C PHE A 54 -10.58 7.02 6.13
N ALA A 55 -11.80 7.49 5.86
CA ALA A 55 -12.87 6.64 5.31
C ALA A 55 -12.50 6.07 3.93
N VAL A 56 -11.98 6.91 3.02
CA VAL A 56 -11.55 6.46 1.69
C VAL A 56 -10.33 5.54 1.78
N ALA A 57 -9.36 5.84 2.64
CA ALA A 57 -8.20 4.96 2.85
C ALA A 57 -8.60 3.59 3.42
N PHE A 58 -9.57 3.55 4.33
CA PHE A 58 -10.10 2.30 4.88
C PHE A 58 -10.82 1.46 3.81
N LEU A 59 -11.70 2.08 3.02
CA LEU A 59 -12.37 1.41 1.90
C LEU A 59 -11.37 0.93 0.84
N GLY A 60 -10.37 1.75 0.50
CA GLY A 60 -9.28 1.37 -0.39
C GLY A 60 -8.49 0.18 0.14
N GLY A 61 -8.21 0.14 1.44
CA GLY A 61 -7.56 -1.01 2.10
C GLY A 61 -8.37 -2.30 1.98
N PHE A 62 -9.70 -2.22 2.17
CA PHE A 62 -10.59 -3.38 1.98
C PHE A 62 -10.55 -3.91 0.55
N ILE A 63 -10.62 -3.02 -0.44
CA ILE A 63 -10.53 -3.36 -1.87
C ILE A 63 -9.18 -4.00 -2.19
N VAL A 64 -8.07 -3.46 -1.66
CA VAL A 64 -6.72 -4.02 -1.86
C VAL A 64 -6.60 -5.41 -1.29
N ILE A 65 -7.13 -5.67 -0.09
CA ILE A 65 -7.10 -7.01 0.52
C ILE A 65 -7.93 -7.98 -0.31
N PHE A 66 -9.13 -7.57 -0.72
CA PHE A 66 -10.00 -8.39 -1.56
C PHE A 66 -9.32 -8.74 -2.90
N ALA A 67 -8.75 -7.74 -3.58
CA ALA A 67 -8.02 -7.91 -4.83
C ALA A 67 -6.78 -8.81 -4.67
N ALA A 68 -5.99 -8.64 -3.60
CA ALA A 68 -4.83 -9.48 -3.33
C ALA A 68 -5.22 -10.95 -3.11
N ARG A 69 -6.37 -11.21 -2.48
CA ARG A 69 -6.90 -12.58 -2.35
C ARG A 69 -7.34 -13.15 -3.69
N MET A 70 -8.03 -12.37 -4.53
CA MET A 70 -8.44 -12.80 -5.87
C MET A 70 -7.24 -13.10 -6.78
N ALA A 71 -6.20 -12.25 -6.73
CA ALA A 71 -4.99 -12.42 -7.52
C ALA A 71 -4.09 -13.57 -7.05
N GLY A 72 -4.34 -14.15 -5.86
CA GLY A 72 -3.49 -15.19 -5.28
C GLY A 72 -2.18 -14.67 -4.69
N GLY A 73 -2.01 -13.35 -4.57
CA GLY A 73 -0.83 -12.75 -3.95
C GLY A 73 -0.88 -11.22 -3.94
N CYS A 74 0.18 -10.62 -3.40
CA CYS A 74 0.31 -9.18 -3.22
C CYS A 74 1.48 -8.62 -4.04
N THR A 75 1.65 -7.30 -4.02
CA THR A 75 2.74 -6.60 -4.71
C THR A 75 4.12 -7.10 -4.32
N SER A 76 4.40 -7.36 -3.04
CA SER A 76 5.72 -7.88 -2.63
C SER A 76 5.99 -9.30 -3.15
N GLY A 77 4.96 -10.15 -3.21
CA GLY A 77 5.07 -11.54 -3.67
C GLY A 77 5.04 -11.68 -5.19
N HIS A 78 3.96 -11.25 -5.83
CA HIS A 78 3.77 -11.41 -7.27
C HIS A 78 4.58 -10.41 -8.09
N MET A 79 4.69 -9.16 -7.66
CA MET A 79 5.45 -8.16 -8.41
C MET A 79 6.94 -8.22 -8.08
N MET A 80 7.35 -7.87 -6.86
CA MET A 80 8.78 -7.74 -6.54
C MET A 80 9.51 -9.09 -6.59
N SER A 81 9.08 -10.07 -5.81
CA SER A 81 9.74 -11.38 -5.79
C SER A 81 9.49 -12.19 -7.08
N GLY A 82 8.28 -12.13 -7.63
CA GLY A 82 7.92 -12.85 -8.86
C GLY A 82 8.69 -12.36 -10.09
N MET A 83 8.84 -11.04 -10.29
CA MET A 83 9.63 -10.50 -11.40
C MET A 83 11.12 -10.81 -11.25
N SER A 84 11.68 -10.71 -10.03
CA SER A 84 13.08 -11.10 -9.78
C SER A 84 13.35 -12.58 -10.07
N GLN A 85 12.33 -13.44 -9.90
CA GLN A 85 12.39 -14.86 -10.25
C GLN A 85 12.05 -15.14 -11.73
N THR A 86 11.87 -14.09 -12.56
CA THR A 86 11.46 -14.19 -13.97
C THR A 86 10.13 -14.93 -14.17
N ALA A 87 9.26 -14.95 -13.16
CA ALA A 87 7.96 -15.59 -13.25
C ALA A 87 7.03 -14.78 -14.16
N ILE A 88 6.45 -15.44 -15.17
CA ILE A 88 5.51 -14.83 -16.12
C ILE A 88 4.32 -14.19 -15.39
N SER A 89 3.83 -14.84 -14.33
CA SER A 89 2.76 -14.30 -13.48
C SER A 89 3.11 -12.96 -12.86
N GLY A 90 4.39 -12.71 -12.54
CA GLY A 90 4.82 -11.45 -11.95
C GLY A 90 4.82 -10.30 -12.94
N PHE A 91 5.23 -10.56 -14.18
CA PHE A 91 5.15 -9.57 -15.25
C PHE A 91 3.70 -9.25 -15.62
N LEU A 92 2.82 -10.26 -15.71
CA LEU A 92 1.40 -10.05 -15.97
C LEU A 92 0.71 -9.25 -14.85
N PHE A 93 1.00 -9.60 -13.60
CA PHE A 93 0.49 -8.85 -12.45
C PHE A 93 0.98 -7.39 -12.47
N ALA A 94 2.27 -7.16 -12.71
CA ALA A 94 2.84 -5.82 -12.79
C ALA A 94 2.19 -5.01 -13.92
N ALA A 95 2.08 -5.57 -15.12
CA ALA A 95 1.48 -4.89 -16.26
C ALA A 95 0.03 -4.50 -15.97
N GLY A 96 -0.79 -5.40 -15.44
CA GLY A 96 -2.18 -5.11 -15.08
C GLY A 96 -2.30 -4.07 -13.95
N ALA A 97 -1.44 -4.17 -12.92
CA ALA A 97 -1.43 -3.23 -11.81
C ALA A 97 -1.07 -1.81 -12.28
N PHE A 98 -0.02 -1.64 -13.08
CA PHE A 98 0.37 -0.33 -13.59
C PHE A 98 -0.63 0.22 -14.63
N ALA A 99 -1.14 -0.64 -15.52
CA ALA A 99 -2.11 -0.23 -16.54
C ALA A 99 -3.42 0.28 -15.94
N THR A 100 -3.79 -0.17 -14.73
CA THR A 100 -4.99 0.30 -14.03
C THR A 100 -4.70 1.40 -13.03
N ALA A 101 -3.60 1.30 -12.28
CA ALA A 101 -3.24 2.28 -11.25
C ALA A 101 -2.87 3.65 -11.84
N VAL A 102 -2.10 3.69 -12.94
CA VAL A 102 -1.66 4.97 -13.53
C VAL A 102 -2.84 5.79 -14.05
N PRO A 103 -3.75 5.26 -14.91
CA PRO A 103 -4.92 6.03 -15.33
C PRO A 103 -5.84 6.42 -14.18
N THR A 104 -6.01 5.54 -13.19
CA THR A 104 -6.85 5.82 -12.02
C THR A 104 -6.27 6.95 -11.18
N ALA A 105 -4.95 6.98 -10.98
CA ALA A 105 -4.27 8.06 -10.25
C ALA A 105 -4.42 9.40 -10.98
N LEU A 106 -4.19 9.43 -12.29
CA LEU A 106 -4.33 10.63 -13.11
C LEU A 106 -5.78 11.14 -13.15
N TRP A 107 -6.75 10.23 -13.15
CA TRP A 107 -8.17 10.60 -13.14
C TRP A 107 -8.62 11.11 -11.76
N LEU A 108 -8.09 10.54 -10.68
CA LEU A 108 -8.49 10.87 -9.31
C LEU A 108 -7.81 12.14 -8.77
N TYR A 109 -6.55 12.36 -9.12
CA TYR A 109 -5.77 13.54 -8.72
C TYR A 109 -5.45 14.40 -9.95
N LYS A 110 -6.33 15.36 -10.24
CA LYS A 110 -6.23 16.24 -11.41
C LYS A 110 -5.53 17.56 -11.11
N THR A 111 -5.59 17.99 -9.86
CA THR A 111 -4.97 19.23 -9.40
C THR A 111 -3.67 18.85 -8.71
N GLU A 112 -2.55 19.28 -9.29
CA GLU A 112 -1.23 19.23 -8.68
C GLU A 112 -0.94 20.65 -8.16
N GLU A 113 -0.60 20.80 -6.88
CA GLU A 113 -0.12 22.09 -6.34
C GLU A 113 1.35 22.32 -6.64
#